data_AF-A0A4R5NS78-F1
#
_entry.id   AF-A0A4R5NS78-F1
#
_cell.length_a   1.000
_cell.length_b   1.000
_cell.length_c   1.000
_cell.angle_alpha   90.00
_cell.angle_beta   90.00
_cell.angle_gamma   90.00
#
_symmetry.space_group_name_H-M   'P 1'
#
loop_
_entity.id
_entity.type
_entity.pdbx_description
1 polymer ?
#
loop_
_entity_poly.entity_id
_entity_poly.type
_entity_poly.pdbx_seq_one_letter_code
_entity_poly.pdbx_strand_id
1 'polypeptide(L)'
;MTTEVIIQQLRGLITRIRLIVFFQTAADCMLFYSFFRLLMSGATVQIFTTDFDRNTAMLLIFMLAMIDLCFSGIRRNYKRSGFDLINQLSGDLDQDEAAVVTKFGRMK
;
A
#
# COMPACT_ATOMS: atom_id res chain seq x y z
N MET A 1 27.17 -8.88 5.20
CA MET A 1 26.53 -7.63 5.63
C MET A 1 26.52 -7.60 7.15
N THR A 2 26.73 -6.46 7.78
CA THR A 2 26.60 -6.32 9.24
C THR A 2 25.12 -6.22 9.64
N THR A 3 24.75 -6.77 10.79
CA THR A 3 23.38 -6.82 11.32
C THR A 3 22.73 -5.43 11.37
N GLU A 4 23.48 -4.40 11.78
CA GLU A 4 23.02 -3.01 11.84
C GLU A 4 22.53 -2.48 10.48
N VAL A 5 23.23 -2.80 9.39
CA VAL A 5 22.86 -2.35 8.04
C VAL A 5 21.55 -2.99 7.61
N ILE A 6 21.34 -4.26 7.96
CA ILE A 6 20.10 -4.98 7.62
C ILE A 6 18.92 -4.38 8.41
N ILE A 7 19.10 -4.10 9.70
CA ILE A 7 18.06 -3.48 10.54
C ILE A 7 17.71 -2.07 10.06
N GLN A 8 18.70 -1.28 9.64
CA GLN A 8 18.45 0.05 9.07
C GLN A 8 17.65 -0.02 7.77
N GLN A 9 17.96 -0.99 6.90
CA GLN A 9 17.17 -1.24 5.68
C GLN A 9 15.75 -1.69 6.01
N LEU A 10 15.57 -2.57 7.01
CA LEU A 10 14.25 -3.02 7.46
C LEU A 10 13.40 -1.84 7.99
N ARG A 11 14.00 -0.93 8.77
CA ARG A 11 13.32 0.30 9.22
C ARG A 11 12.90 1.19 8.04
N GLY A 12 13.75 1.32 7.03
CA GLY A 12 13.41 2.03 5.79
C GLY A 12 12.23 1.40 5.04
N LEU A 13 12.23 0.06 4.91
CA LEU A 13 11.13 -0.71 4.31
C LEU A 13 9.83 -0.53 5.07
N ILE A 14 9.86 -0.57 6.40
CA ILE A 14 8.68 -0.33 7.26
C ILE A 14 8.03 1.03 6.96
N THR A 15 8.85 2.08 6.86
CA THR A 15 8.34 3.44 6.57
C THR A 15 7.72 3.52 5.18
N ARG A 16 8.36 2.91 4.18
CA ARG A 16 7.83 2.86 2.80
C ARG A 16 6.52 2.07 2.73
N ILE A 17 6.42 0.93 3.41
CA ILE A 17 5.18 0.14 3.48
C ILE A 17 4.06 0.97 4.11
N ARG A 18 4.31 1.70 5.21
CA ARG A 18 3.29 2.57 5.81
C ARG A 18 2.81 3.67 4.88
N LEU A 19 3.71 4.31 4.14
CA LEU A 19 3.33 5.32 3.15
C LEU A 19 2.44 4.71 2.07
N ILE A 20 2.80 3.54 1.54
CA ILE A 20 1.96 2.85 0.54
C ILE A 20 0.59 2.50 1.10
N VAL A 21 0.52 1.95 2.32
CA VAL A 21 -0.77 1.62 2.95
C VAL A 21 -1.63 2.87 3.15
N PHE A 22 -1.02 4.00 3.51
CA PHE A 22 -1.73 5.28 3.61
C PHE A 22 -2.31 5.72 2.27
N PHE A 23 -1.50 5.73 1.19
CA PHE A 23 -1.97 6.08 -0.15
C PHE A 23 -3.03 5.11 -0.68
N GLN A 24 -2.85 3.81 -0.45
CA GLN A 24 -3.81 2.79 -0.83
C GLN A 24 -5.15 2.97 -0.09
N THR A 25 -5.13 3.29 1.20
CA THR A 25 -6.36 3.58 1.96
C THR A 25 -7.08 4.81 1.42
N ALA A 26 -6.33 5.86 1.04
CA ALA A 26 -6.91 7.04 0.42
C ALA A 26 -7.54 6.74 -0.95
N ALA A 27 -6.86 5.95 -1.77
CA ALA A 27 -7.35 5.50 -3.08
C ALA A 27 -8.59 4.59 -2.96
N ASP A 28 -8.58 3.61 -2.04
CA ASP A 28 -9.73 2.75 -1.74
C ASP A 28 -10.96 3.57 -1.33
N CYS A 29 -10.79 4.58 -0.46
CA CYS A 29 -11.87 5.51 -0.09
C CYS A 29 -12.42 6.29 -1.30
N MET A 30 -11.53 6.75 -2.17
CA MET A 30 -11.89 7.49 -3.38
C MET A 30 -12.63 6.59 -4.39
N LEU A 31 -12.21 5.34 -4.52
CA LEU A 31 -12.87 4.31 -5.30
C LEU A 31 -14.29 4.06 -4.79
N PHE A 32 -14.43 3.84 -3.49
CA PHE A 32 -15.72 3.54 -2.87
C PHE A 32 -16.70 4.71 -3.04
N TYR A 33 -16.21 5.94 -2.86
CA TYR A 33 -16.99 7.16 -3.12
C TYR A 33 -17.44 7.26 -4.58
N SER A 34 -16.51 7.08 -5.51
CA SER A 34 -16.78 7.20 -6.95
C SER A 34 -17.73 6.12 -7.44
N PHE A 35 -17.57 4.90 -6.95
CA PHE A 35 -18.46 3.77 -7.24
C PHE A 35 -19.87 4.01 -6.69
N PHE A 36 -19.99 4.50 -5.46
CA PHE A 36 -21.28 4.83 -4.87
C PHE A 36 -22.00 5.94 -5.64
N ARG A 37 -21.27 6.99 -6.06
CA ARG A 37 -21.80 8.05 -6.92
C ARG A 37 -22.28 7.50 -8.26
N LEU A 38 -21.53 6.60 -8.87
CA LEU A 38 -21.91 5.98 -10.14
C LEU A 38 -23.19 5.15 -10.04
N LEU A 39 -23.45 4.50 -8.90
CA LEU A 39 -24.69 3.75 -8.68
C LEU A 39 -25.92 4.65 -8.48
N MET A 40 -25.74 5.81 -7.85
CA MET A 40 -26.83 6.75 -7.54
C MET A 40 -27.12 7.73 -8.70
N SER A 41 -26.18 7.93 -9.60
CA SER A 41 -26.29 8.84 -10.75
C SER A 41 -26.83 8.14 -12.00
N GLY A 42 -27.60 8.88 -12.80
CA GLY A 42 -28.11 8.43 -14.10
C GLY A 42 -27.09 8.62 -15.23
N ALA A 43 -27.35 9.57 -16.13
CA ALA A 43 -26.50 9.80 -17.31
C ALA A 43 -25.16 10.48 -16.96
N THR A 44 -25.16 11.39 -15.99
CA THR A 44 -23.98 12.13 -15.55
C THR A 44 -23.64 11.79 -14.09
N VAL A 45 -22.37 11.53 -13.83
CA VAL A 45 -21.82 11.20 -12.52
C VAL A 45 -20.97 12.37 -12.05
N GLN A 46 -21.40 13.04 -10.99
CA GLN A 46 -20.60 14.07 -10.36
C GLN A 46 -19.57 13.44 -9.42
N ILE A 47 -18.29 13.64 -9.73
CA ILE A 47 -17.17 13.19 -8.90
C ILE A 47 -16.46 14.46 -8.39
N PHE A 48 -16.43 14.63 -7.06
CA PHE A 48 -16.04 15.87 -6.37
C PHE A 48 -16.87 17.08 -6.82
N THR A 49 -16.35 17.88 -7.74
CA THR A 49 -16.96 19.11 -8.27
C THR A 49 -17.12 19.07 -9.80
N THR A 50 -16.75 17.96 -10.44
CA THR A 50 -16.73 17.83 -11.89
C THR A 50 -17.73 16.79 -12.33
N ASP A 51 -18.52 17.13 -13.33
CA ASP A 51 -19.46 16.20 -13.96
C ASP A 51 -18.73 15.37 -15.02
N PHE A 52 -18.90 14.05 -14.92
CA PHE A 52 -18.39 13.11 -15.90
C PHE A 52 -19.56 12.39 -16.56
N ASP A 53 -19.40 12.10 -17.86
CA ASP A 53 -20.23 11.08 -18.50
C ASP A 53 -19.99 9.72 -17.85
N ARG A 54 -21.00 8.86 -17.84
CA ARG A 54 -20.94 7.55 -17.20
C ARG A 54 -19.79 6.68 -17.71
N ASN A 55 -19.48 6.71 -19.01
CA ASN A 55 -18.37 5.92 -19.56
C ASN A 55 -17.01 6.43 -19.05
N THR A 56 -16.83 7.74 -19.01
CA THR A 56 -15.62 8.37 -18.46
C THR A 56 -15.48 8.10 -16.97
N ALA A 57 -16.58 8.18 -16.22
CA ALA A 57 -16.60 7.86 -14.79
C ALA A 57 -16.23 6.39 -14.51
N MET A 58 -16.72 5.44 -15.32
CA MET A 58 -16.31 4.03 -15.24
C MET A 58 -14.82 3.85 -15.51
N LEU A 59 -14.28 4.53 -16.53
CA LEU A 59 -12.86 4.46 -16.88
C LEU A 59 -11.99 5.00 -15.72
N LEU A 60 -12.39 6.11 -15.10
CA LEU A 60 -11.71 6.67 -13.92
C LEU A 60 -11.70 5.68 -12.74
N ILE A 61 -12.85 5.06 -12.43
CA ILE A 61 -12.95 4.02 -11.39
C ILE A 61 -12.02 2.85 -11.72
N PHE A 62 -11.99 2.41 -12.98
CA PHE A 62 -11.09 1.34 -13.41
C PHE A 62 -9.61 1.71 -13.26
N MET A 63 -9.22 2.94 -13.61
CA MET A 63 -7.85 3.42 -13.41
C MET A 63 -7.46 3.48 -11.93
N LEU A 64 -8.36 3.93 -11.05
CA LEU A 64 -8.12 3.90 -9.61
C LEU A 64 -7.92 2.47 -9.11
N ALA A 65 -8.76 1.52 -9.53
CA ALA A 65 -8.60 0.10 -9.19
C ALA A 65 -7.26 -0.50 -9.68
N MET A 66 -6.80 -0.10 -10.87
CA MET A 66 -5.48 -0.48 -11.37
C MET A 66 -4.35 0.07 -10.51
N ILE A 67 -4.47 1.32 -10.04
CA ILE A 67 -3.48 1.94 -9.13
C ILE A 67 -3.43 1.15 -7.81
N ASP A 68 -4.57 0.75 -7.25
CA ASP A 68 -4.62 -0.06 -6.02
C ASP A 68 -4.02 -1.46 -6.19
N LEU A 69 -4.22 -2.08 -7.35
CA LEU A 69 -3.54 -3.33 -7.71
C LEU A 69 -2.01 -3.14 -7.77
N CYS A 70 -1.54 -2.05 -8.37
CA CYS A 70 -0.12 -1.71 -8.41
C CYS A 70 0.45 -1.53 -7.00
N PHE A 71 -0.22 -0.79 -6.12
CA PHE A 71 0.20 -0.62 -4.72
C PHE A 71 0.24 -1.95 -3.96
N SER A 72 -0.76 -2.80 -4.18
CA SER A 72 -0.79 -4.16 -3.61
C SER A 72 0.40 -5.00 -4.08
N GLY A 73 0.77 -4.90 -5.36
CA GLY A 73 1.95 -5.54 -5.93
C GLY A 73 3.26 -5.05 -5.31
N ILE A 74 3.43 -3.72 -5.19
CA ILE A 74 4.62 -3.11 -4.57
C ILE A 74 4.73 -3.53 -3.09
N ARG A 75 3.62 -3.53 -2.35
CA ARG A 75 3.56 -3.98 -0.95
C ARG A 75 4.02 -5.43 -0.82
N ARG A 76 3.57 -6.31 -1.73
CA ARG A 76 3.98 -7.71 -1.75
C ARG A 76 5.48 -7.87 -2.03
N ASN A 77 6.04 -7.06 -2.92
CA ASN A 77 7.47 -7.05 -3.20
C ASN A 77 8.28 -6.60 -1.97
N TYR A 78 7.90 -5.48 -1.34
CA TYR A 78 8.57 -5.02 -0.11
C TYR A 78 8.50 -6.01 1.04
N LYS A 79 7.38 -6.75 1.17
CA LYS A 79 7.31 -7.86 2.13
C LYS A 79 8.34 -8.94 1.83
N ARG A 80 8.44 -9.37 0.57
CA ARG A 80 9.40 -10.38 0.14
C ARG A 80 10.84 -9.92 0.42
N SER A 81 11.20 -8.69 0.02
CA SER A 81 12.52 -8.14 0.30
C SER A 81 12.82 -8.09 1.80
N GLY A 82 11.85 -7.71 2.64
CA GLY A 82 12.05 -7.68 4.09
C GLY A 82 12.18 -9.07 4.71
N PHE A 83 11.45 -10.08 4.22
CA PHE A 83 11.67 -11.47 4.64
C PHE A 83 13.05 -12.00 4.21
N ASP A 84 13.49 -11.67 2.99
CA ASP A 84 14.82 -12.05 2.50
C ASP A 84 15.93 -11.37 3.34
N LEU A 85 15.70 -10.14 3.81
CA LEU A 85 16.59 -9.42 4.74
C LEU A 85 16.58 -10.09 6.12
N ILE A 86 15.43 -10.46 6.67
CA ILE A 86 15.32 -11.17 7.96
C ILE A 86 16.04 -12.52 7.91
N ASN A 87 15.89 -13.27 6.82
CA ASN A 87 16.56 -14.57 6.64
C ASN A 87 18.09 -14.45 6.54
N GLN A 88 18.62 -13.27 6.21
CA GLN A 88 20.05 -12.99 6.19
C GLN A 88 20.61 -12.58 7.56
N LEU A 89 19.77 -12.28 8.55
CA LEU A 89 20.25 -12.14 9.92
C LEU A 89 20.69 -13.51 10.44
N SER A 90 21.99 -13.62 10.71
CA SER A 90 22.60 -14.78 11.35
C SER A 90 23.21 -14.31 12.67
N GLY A 91 22.67 -14.77 13.80
CA GLY A 91 23.15 -14.42 15.13
C GLY A 91 22.02 -14.18 16.13
N ASP A 92 22.41 -13.98 17.40
CA ASP A 92 21.49 -13.58 18.45
C ASP A 92 21.14 -12.10 18.25
N LEU A 93 19.84 -11.83 18.15
CA LEU A 93 19.28 -10.49 17.95
C LEU A 93 19.21 -9.78 19.28
N ASP A 94 19.66 -8.53 19.34
CA ASP A 94 19.40 -7.68 20.51
C ASP A 94 17.88 -7.37 20.63
N GLN A 95 17.41 -7.00 21.82
CA GLN A 95 16.00 -6.70 22.10
C GLN A 95 15.42 -5.67 21.12
N ASP A 96 16.19 -4.63 20.78
CA ASP A 96 15.77 -3.58 19.86
C ASP A 96 15.65 -4.09 18.41
N GLU A 97 16.51 -5.01 18.01
CA GLU A 97 16.51 -5.61 16.67
C GLU A 97 15.35 -6.60 16.52
N ALA A 98 15.12 -7.44 17.55
CA ALA A 98 13.99 -8.36 17.61
C ALA A 98 12.64 -7.62 17.59
N ALA A 99 12.56 -6.44 18.20
CA ALA A 99 11.37 -5.59 18.16
C ALA A 99 11.07 -5.08 16.72
N VAL A 100 12.12 -4.73 15.95
CA VAL A 100 11.98 -4.28 14.55
C VAL A 100 11.49 -5.42 13.66
N VAL A 101 12.07 -6.61 13.79
CA VAL A 101 11.65 -7.82 13.05
C VAL A 101 10.21 -8.20 13.39
N THR A 102 9.85 -8.20 14.67
CA THR A 102 8.48 -8.48 15.13
C THR A 102 7.49 -7.46 14.58
N LYS A 103 7.86 -6.17 14.58
CA LYS A 103 7.04 -5.08 14.04
C LYS A 103 6.81 -5.23 12.54
N PHE A 104 7.84 -5.65 11.79
CA PHE A 104 7.71 -5.96 10.36
C PHE A 104 6.78 -7.16 10.13
N GLY A 105 6.97 -8.25 10.86
CA GLY A 105 6.14 -9.47 10.75
C GLY A 105 4.65 -9.23 11.06
N ARG A 106 4.33 -8.24 11.91
CA ARG A 106 2.94 -7.86 12.23
C ARG A 106 2.27 -6.97 11.18
N MET A 107 2.98 -6.45 10.18
CA MET A 107 2.37 -5.61 9.13
C MET A 107 1.63 -6.50 8.11
N LYS A 108 0.29 -6.46 8.14
CA LYS A 108 -0.59 -7.12 7.16
C LYS A 108 -0.60 -6.40 5.80
#